data_AF-A0A4V3T4R5-F1
#
_entry.id   AF-A0A4V3T4R5-F1
#
_cell.length_a   1.000
_cell.length_b   1.000
_cell.length_c   1.000
_cell.angle_alpha   90.00
_cell.angle_beta   90.00
_cell.angle_gamma   90.00
#
_symmetry.space_group_name_H-M   'P 1'
#
loop_
_entity.id
_entity.type
_entity.pdbx_description
1 polymer ?
#
loop_
_entity_poly.entity_id
_entity_poly.type
_entity_poly.pdbx_seq_one_letter_code
_entity_poly.pdbx_strand_id
1 'polypeptide(L)'
;MTGLILLGRRWRWQILAATALPLLATLLVAALPLTGRILQDGYADELSLSPEETAVSGAYQLISAVKLLWPTLAAILFIAAVWGVLRYFHFIRPRSVSAGTLAALFLALGLLTAAEWTFASPQHAADKLKRAATHHTKAPPYFGISADWVCVRPTVSVHALNEQGGTLVPSTPYLSFGVAEGNVVLWNAAADRPLRVPAGQVKLLPAGNPGLSCVR
;
A
#
# COMPACT_ATOMS: atom_id res chain seq x y z
N MET A 1 -11.77 -23.55 48.61
CA MET A 1 -10.65 -23.73 47.65
C MET A 1 -10.91 -23.08 46.28
N THR A 2 -12.14 -23.03 45.78
CA THR A 2 -12.50 -22.47 44.46
C THR A 2 -12.17 -20.98 44.29
N GLY A 3 -12.27 -20.17 45.36
CA GLY A 3 -11.94 -18.74 45.33
C GLY A 3 -10.47 -18.42 45.09
N LEU A 4 -9.55 -19.18 45.70
CA LEU A 4 -8.09 -19.03 45.51
C LEU A 4 -7.65 -19.40 44.08
N ILE A 5 -8.28 -20.41 43.48
CA ILE A 5 -8.03 -20.83 42.09
C ILE A 5 -8.52 -19.74 41.11
N LEU A 6 -9.66 -19.12 41.38
CA LEU A 6 -10.18 -18.01 40.56
C LEU A 6 -9.33 -16.74 40.71
N LEU A 7 -8.81 -16.46 41.90
CA LEU A 7 -7.87 -15.35 42.14
C LEU A 7 -6.55 -15.56 41.39
N GLY A 8 -5.96 -16.76 41.51
CA GLY A 8 -4.74 -17.12 40.81
C GLY A 8 -4.90 -17.07 39.29
N ARG A 9 -6.05 -17.49 38.76
CA ARG A 9 -6.35 -17.40 37.32
C ARG A 9 -6.51 -15.95 36.87
N ARG A 10 -7.22 -15.10 37.62
CA ARG A 10 -7.39 -13.66 37.30
C ARG A 10 -6.06 -12.90 37.34
N TRP A 11 -5.23 -13.18 38.34
CA TRP A 11 -3.91 -12.57 38.50
C TRP A 11 -2.96 -12.97 37.37
N ARG A 12 -2.95 -14.25 36.98
CA ARG A 12 -2.12 -14.74 35.86
C ARG A 12 -2.53 -14.13 34.52
N TRP A 13 -3.84 -13.92 34.29
CA TRP A 13 -4.34 -13.21 33.10
C TRP A 13 -4.03 -11.70 33.13
N GLN A 14 -4.01 -11.06 34.29
CA GLN A 14 -3.61 -9.65 34.42
C GLN A 14 -2.12 -9.45 34.16
N ILE A 15 -1.27 -10.34 34.67
CA ILE A 15 0.18 -10.31 34.40
C ILE A 15 0.44 -10.56 32.91
N LEU A 16 -0.21 -11.58 32.32
CA LEU A 16 -0.11 -11.85 30.88
C LEU A 16 -0.61 -10.67 30.04
N ALA A 17 -1.71 -10.02 30.41
CA ALA A 17 -2.17 -8.82 29.71
C ALA A 17 -1.18 -7.65 29.88
N ALA A 18 -0.62 -7.45 31.08
CA ALA A 18 0.33 -6.38 31.34
C ALA A 18 1.69 -6.57 30.62
N THR A 19 2.08 -7.80 30.29
CA THR A 19 3.37 -8.08 29.62
C THR A 19 3.23 -8.42 28.15
N ALA A 20 2.24 -9.24 27.76
CA ALA A 20 2.04 -9.63 26.38
C ALA A 20 1.45 -8.51 25.54
N LEU A 21 0.58 -7.65 26.11
CA LEU A 21 -0.05 -6.57 25.35
C LEU A 21 0.96 -5.51 24.89
N PRO A 22 1.90 -5.02 25.72
CA PRO A 22 2.97 -4.13 25.26
C PRO A 22 3.90 -4.80 24.26
N LEU A 23 4.27 -6.08 24.48
CA LEU A 23 5.11 -6.82 23.54
C LEU A 23 4.44 -6.98 22.18
N LEU A 24 3.15 -7.32 22.15
CA LEU A 24 2.36 -7.44 20.93
C LEU A 24 2.21 -6.08 20.23
N ALA A 25 1.97 -5.01 20.99
CA ALA A 25 1.92 -3.65 20.44
C ALA A 25 3.28 -3.23 19.84
N THR A 26 4.39 -3.56 20.51
CA THR A 26 5.75 -3.28 20.01
C THR A 26 6.03 -4.09 18.75
N LEU A 27 5.61 -5.37 18.70
CA LEU A 27 5.71 -6.21 17.52
C LEU A 27 4.88 -5.69 16.35
N LEU A 28 3.64 -5.25 16.60
CA LEU A 28 2.77 -4.63 15.60
C LEU A 28 3.38 -3.33 15.06
N VAL A 29 3.92 -2.49 15.95
CA VAL A 29 4.59 -1.24 15.55
C VAL A 29 5.89 -1.51 14.78
N ALA A 30 6.64 -2.53 15.16
CA ALA A 30 7.84 -2.96 14.44
C ALA A 30 7.52 -3.65 13.10
N ALA A 31 6.33 -4.24 12.96
CA ALA A 31 5.87 -4.86 11.72
C ALA A 31 5.31 -3.83 10.71
N LEU A 32 4.83 -2.66 11.17
CA LEU A 32 4.30 -1.58 10.33
C LEU A 32 5.16 -1.26 9.08
N PRO A 33 6.50 -1.09 9.18
CA PRO A 33 7.32 -0.75 8.01
C PRO A 33 7.37 -1.88 6.97
N LEU A 34 7.34 -3.15 7.43
CA LEU A 34 7.28 -4.30 6.54
C LEU A 34 5.94 -4.37 5.79
N THR A 35 4.83 -4.11 6.48
CA THR A 35 3.49 -4.13 5.86
C THR A 35 3.24 -2.96 4.92
N GLY A 36 3.82 -1.78 5.21
CA GLY A 36 3.72 -0.61 4.32
C GLY A 36 4.36 -0.85 2.94
N ARG A 37 5.45 -1.63 2.89
CA ARG A 37 6.11 -2.00 1.62
C ARG A 37 5.24 -2.89 0.74
N ILE A 38 4.45 -3.80 1.29
CA ILE A 38 3.60 -4.72 0.52
C ILE A 38 2.64 -3.96 -0.42
N LEU A 39 2.06 -2.86 0.05
CA LEU A 39 1.15 -2.03 -0.76
C LEU A 39 1.87 -1.27 -1.89
N GLN A 40 3.12 -0.88 -1.64
CA GLN A 40 3.96 -0.16 -2.60
C GLN A 40 4.52 -1.12 -3.64
N ASP A 41 5.00 -2.28 -3.20
CA ASP A 41 5.48 -3.37 -4.04
C ASP A 41 4.36 -3.90 -4.95
N GLY A 42 3.14 -4.09 -4.43
CA GLY A 42 2.00 -4.50 -5.26
C GLY A 42 1.57 -3.44 -6.28
N TYR A 43 1.75 -2.15 -5.99
CA TYR A 43 1.50 -1.08 -6.97
C TYR A 43 2.62 -0.98 -8.01
N ALA A 44 3.87 -1.18 -7.59
CA ALA A 44 5.03 -1.22 -8.47
C ALA A 44 4.96 -2.42 -9.41
N ASP A 45 4.61 -3.61 -8.91
CA ASP A 45 4.44 -4.84 -9.68
C ASP A 45 3.36 -4.69 -10.77
N GLU A 46 2.20 -4.12 -10.42
CA GLU A 46 1.10 -3.86 -11.35
C GLU A 46 1.47 -2.85 -12.46
N LEU A 47 2.48 -2.01 -12.22
CA LEU A 47 3.04 -1.06 -13.19
C LEU A 47 4.39 -1.54 -13.78
N SER A 48 4.86 -2.74 -13.41
CA SER A 48 6.17 -3.30 -13.75
C SER A 48 7.37 -2.40 -13.40
N LEU A 49 7.20 -1.54 -12.38
CA LEU A 49 8.23 -0.67 -11.81
C LEU A 49 9.07 -1.47 -10.80
N SER A 50 10.36 -1.14 -10.67
CA SER A 50 11.17 -1.72 -9.61
C SER A 50 10.87 -1.04 -8.26
N PRO A 51 11.05 -1.73 -7.12
CA PRO A 51 10.85 -1.13 -5.80
C PRO A 51 11.72 0.11 -5.54
N GLU A 52 12.90 0.17 -6.17
CA GLU A 52 13.85 1.29 -6.06
C GLU A 52 13.40 2.53 -6.84
N GLU A 53 12.58 2.33 -7.89
CA GLU A 53 12.05 3.37 -8.77
C GLU A 53 10.90 4.17 -8.15
N THR A 54 10.35 3.71 -7.04
CA THR A 54 9.21 4.35 -6.37
C THR A 54 9.60 5.12 -5.11
N ALA A 55 10.90 5.33 -4.86
CA ALA A 55 11.50 5.88 -3.63
C ALA A 55 10.59 6.80 -2.79
N VAL A 56 9.89 6.19 -1.83
CA VAL A 56 8.93 6.88 -0.96
C VAL A 56 9.63 7.34 0.31
N SER A 57 9.38 8.59 0.75
CA SER A 57 9.88 9.08 2.04
C SER A 57 9.27 8.31 3.22
N GLY A 58 10.06 8.07 4.28
CA GLY A 58 9.65 7.23 5.42
C GLY A 58 8.36 7.66 6.13
N ALA A 59 7.95 8.93 5.99
CA ALA A 59 6.67 9.42 6.52
C ALA A 59 5.45 8.78 5.83
N TYR A 60 5.51 8.53 4.52
CA TYR A 60 4.43 7.88 3.79
C TYR A 60 4.39 6.37 4.01
N GLN A 61 5.52 5.74 4.35
CA GLN A 61 5.53 4.36 4.85
C GLN A 61 4.71 4.25 6.15
N LEU A 62 4.90 5.18 7.09
CA LEU A 62 4.08 5.25 8.30
C LEU A 62 2.58 5.44 8.00
N ILE A 63 2.22 6.35 7.09
CA ILE A 63 0.82 6.57 6.72
C ILE A 63 0.19 5.33 6.07
N SER A 64 0.92 4.66 5.17
CA SER A 64 0.46 3.43 4.53
C SER A 64 0.23 2.32 5.57
N ALA A 65 1.15 2.18 6.51
CA ALA A 65 1.08 1.16 7.55
C ALA A 65 -0.03 1.44 8.57
N VAL A 66 -0.25 2.70 8.96
CA VAL A 66 -1.39 3.10 9.79
C VAL A 66 -2.71 2.80 9.08
N LYS A 67 -2.83 3.14 7.80
CA LYS A 67 -4.04 2.86 7.01
C LYS A 67 -4.29 1.35 6.86
N LEU A 68 -3.24 0.52 6.90
CA LEU A 68 -3.33 -0.93 6.89
C LEU A 68 -3.75 -1.52 8.23
N LEU A 69 -3.19 -1.02 9.34
CA LEU A 69 -3.49 -1.54 10.67
C LEU A 69 -4.82 -1.03 11.21
N TRP A 70 -5.28 0.15 10.79
CA TRP A 70 -6.47 0.78 11.32
C TRP A 70 -7.75 -0.08 11.17
N PRO A 71 -8.08 -0.66 10.00
CA PRO A 71 -9.26 -1.51 9.85
C PRO A 71 -9.17 -2.78 10.70
N THR A 72 -7.99 -3.40 10.76
CA THR A 72 -7.72 -4.60 11.56
C THR A 72 -7.90 -4.32 13.05
N LEU A 73 -7.33 -3.21 13.53
CA LEU A 73 -7.49 -2.77 14.91
C LEU A 73 -8.95 -2.42 15.21
N ALA A 74 -9.62 -1.70 14.31
CA ALA A 74 -11.05 -1.38 14.43
C ALA A 74 -11.92 -2.64 14.49
N ALA A 75 -11.64 -3.66 13.67
CA ALA A 75 -12.35 -4.93 13.69
C ALA A 75 -12.15 -5.68 15.01
N ILE A 76 -10.91 -5.77 15.51
CA ILE A 76 -10.62 -6.39 16.82
C ILE A 76 -11.35 -5.66 17.94
N LEU A 77 -11.29 -4.32 17.96
CA LEU A 77 -11.97 -3.49 18.95
C LEU A 77 -13.50 -3.63 18.86
N PHE A 78 -14.04 -3.68 17.64
CA PHE A 78 -15.47 -3.88 17.40
C PHE A 78 -15.94 -5.24 17.93
N ILE A 79 -15.21 -6.32 17.61
CA ILE A 79 -15.51 -7.67 18.12
C ILE A 79 -15.42 -7.68 19.66
N ALA A 80 -14.39 -7.08 20.23
CA ALA A 80 -14.23 -6.98 21.68
C ALA A 80 -15.37 -6.19 22.34
N ALA A 81 -15.79 -5.09 21.73
CA ALA A 81 -16.91 -4.26 22.20
C ALA A 81 -18.23 -5.02 22.11
N VAL A 82 -18.54 -5.65 20.97
CA VAL A 82 -19.74 -6.48 20.78
C VAL A 82 -19.78 -7.64 21.78
N TRP A 83 -18.64 -8.30 22.01
CA TRP A 83 -18.51 -9.35 23.01
C TRP A 83 -18.77 -8.84 24.43
N GLY A 84 -18.23 -7.66 24.77
CA GLY A 84 -18.47 -6.98 26.04
C GLY A 84 -19.95 -6.66 26.25
N VAL A 85 -20.62 -6.12 25.24
CA VAL A 85 -22.04 -5.80 25.24
C VAL A 85 -22.89 -7.06 25.40
N LEU A 86 -22.64 -8.10 24.61
CA LEU A 86 -23.36 -9.38 24.69
C LEU A 86 -23.19 -10.06 26.05
N ARG A 87 -22.01 -9.94 26.67
CA ARG A 87 -21.77 -10.44 28.02
C ARG A 87 -22.46 -9.61 29.09
N TYR A 88 -22.46 -8.28 28.96
CA TYR A 88 -23.12 -7.37 29.90
C TYR A 88 -24.63 -7.64 29.97
N PHE A 89 -25.27 -7.80 28.81
CA PHE A 89 -26.69 -8.14 28.71
C PHE A 89 -27.00 -9.64 28.90
N HIS A 90 -26.04 -10.44 29.37
CA HIS A 90 -26.19 -11.87 29.64
C HIS A 90 -26.65 -12.74 28.44
N PHE A 91 -26.54 -12.23 27.20
CA PHE A 91 -26.83 -13.01 25.99
C PHE A 91 -25.84 -14.15 25.77
N ILE A 92 -24.62 -14.04 26.31
CA ILE A 92 -23.59 -15.08 26.26
C ILE A 92 -23.33 -15.64 27.66
N ARG A 93 -23.55 -16.94 27.85
CA ARG A 93 -23.17 -17.64 29.08
C ARG A 93 -21.64 -17.74 29.20
N PRO A 94 -21.05 -17.41 30.35
CA PRO A 94 -19.63 -17.64 30.58
C PRO A 94 -19.32 -19.14 30.45
N ARG A 95 -18.45 -19.50 29.47
CA ARG A 95 -18.02 -20.85 29.05
C ARG A 95 -18.79 -21.53 27.90
N SER A 96 -19.69 -20.87 27.18
CA SER A 96 -20.23 -21.52 25.97
C SER A 96 -19.14 -21.63 24.89
N VAL A 97 -18.74 -22.86 24.57
CA VAL A 97 -17.78 -23.16 23.49
C VAL A 97 -18.27 -22.58 22.17
N SER A 98 -19.60 -22.63 21.93
CA SER A 98 -20.26 -22.06 20.75
C SER A 98 -20.03 -20.56 20.56
N ALA A 99 -20.14 -19.75 21.62
CA ALA A 99 -19.85 -18.32 21.52
C ALA A 99 -18.36 -18.05 21.26
N GLY A 100 -17.46 -18.82 21.89
CA GLY A 100 -16.02 -18.73 21.63
C GLY A 100 -15.67 -19.06 20.18
N THR A 101 -16.25 -20.13 19.63
CA THR A 101 -16.08 -20.49 18.22
C THR A 101 -16.66 -19.45 17.28
N LEU A 102 -17.84 -18.89 17.58
CA LEU A 102 -18.47 -17.86 16.74
C LEU A 102 -17.63 -16.58 16.71
N ALA A 103 -17.09 -16.14 17.84
CA ALA A 103 -16.21 -14.99 17.92
C ALA A 103 -14.90 -15.21 17.16
N ALA A 104 -14.30 -16.39 17.26
CA ALA A 104 -13.12 -16.74 16.47
C ALA A 104 -13.43 -16.74 14.96
N LEU A 105 -14.62 -17.22 14.56
CA LEU A 105 -15.08 -17.21 13.17
C LEU A 105 -15.28 -15.80 12.63
N PHE A 106 -15.93 -14.92 13.39
CA PHE A 106 -16.10 -13.52 13.01
C PHE A 106 -14.77 -12.77 12.95
N LEU A 107 -13.82 -13.09 13.85
CA LEU A 107 -12.49 -12.51 13.81
C LEU A 107 -11.70 -13.00 12.60
N ALA A 108 -11.75 -14.29 12.28
CA ALA A 108 -11.15 -14.85 11.07
C ALA A 108 -11.76 -14.21 9.80
N LEU A 109 -13.09 -14.09 9.74
CA LEU A 109 -13.78 -13.46 8.62
C LEU A 109 -13.41 -11.97 8.48
N GLY A 110 -13.32 -11.24 9.60
CA GLY A 110 -12.88 -9.85 9.62
C GLY A 110 -11.42 -9.66 9.18
N LEU A 111 -10.54 -10.60 9.52
CA LEU A 111 -9.15 -10.58 9.04
C LEU A 111 -9.06 -10.89 7.55
N LEU A 112 -9.84 -11.85 7.04
CA LEU A 112 -9.88 -12.19 5.62
C LEU A 112 -10.40 -11.01 4.78
N THR A 113 -11.48 -10.35 5.21
CA THR A 113 -11.98 -9.17 4.50
C THR A 113 -10.98 -8.01 4.57
N ALA A 114 -10.34 -7.77 5.71
CA ALA A 114 -9.28 -6.77 5.80
C ALA A 114 -8.11 -7.07 4.85
N ALA A 115 -7.73 -8.34 4.72
CA ALA A 115 -6.70 -8.77 3.77
C ALA A 115 -7.13 -8.54 2.31
N GLU A 116 -8.33 -8.93 1.91
CA GLU A 116 -8.85 -8.70 0.56
C GLU A 116 -8.85 -7.22 0.18
N TRP A 117 -9.38 -6.35 1.06
CA TRP A 117 -9.41 -4.90 0.83
C TRP A 117 -8.01 -4.30 0.73
N THR A 118 -7.06 -4.84 1.49
CA THR A 118 -5.65 -4.46 1.45
C THR A 118 -5.05 -4.78 0.08
N PHE A 119 -5.26 -5.99 -0.44
CA PHE A 119 -4.70 -6.41 -1.73
C PHE A 119 -5.42 -5.78 -2.94
N ALA A 120 -6.70 -5.45 -2.82
CA ALA A 120 -7.45 -4.78 -3.89
C ALA A 120 -7.04 -3.30 -4.07
N SER A 121 -6.53 -2.66 -3.01
CA SER A 121 -6.11 -1.26 -3.02
C SER A 121 -5.04 -0.91 -4.07
N PRO A 122 -3.88 -1.61 -4.15
CA PRO A 122 -2.85 -1.30 -5.15
C PRO A 122 -3.34 -1.50 -6.59
N GLN A 123 -4.08 -2.57 -6.86
CA GLN A 123 -4.67 -2.83 -8.18
C GLN A 123 -5.62 -1.70 -8.60
N HIS A 124 -6.55 -1.31 -7.72
CA HIS A 124 -7.47 -0.20 -8.00
C HIS A 124 -6.76 1.14 -8.21
N ALA A 125 -5.65 1.37 -7.51
CA ALA A 125 -4.85 2.57 -7.67
C ALA A 125 -4.10 2.58 -9.02
N ALA A 126 -3.50 1.45 -9.40
CA ALA A 126 -2.86 1.30 -10.69
C ALA A 126 -3.88 1.45 -11.84
N ASP A 127 -5.08 0.86 -11.72
CA ASP A 127 -6.17 1.03 -12.69
C ASP A 127 -6.62 2.50 -12.80
N LYS A 128 -6.63 3.24 -11.69
CA LYS A 128 -6.90 4.68 -11.73
C LYS A 128 -5.79 5.45 -12.45
N LEU A 129 -4.53 5.08 -12.25
CA LEU A 129 -3.42 5.67 -12.99
C LEU A 129 -3.51 5.33 -14.49
N LYS A 130 -3.72 4.06 -14.84
CA LYS A 130 -3.89 3.59 -16.23
C LYS A 130 -5.05 4.34 -16.92
N ARG A 131 -6.18 4.53 -16.24
CA ARG A 131 -7.30 5.35 -16.73
C ARG A 131 -6.94 6.82 -16.86
N ALA A 132 -6.27 7.40 -15.87
CA ALA A 132 -5.83 8.81 -15.93
C ALA A 132 -4.87 9.03 -17.11
N ALA A 133 -3.98 8.07 -17.36
CA ALA A 133 -3.06 8.09 -18.48
C ALA A 133 -3.78 7.98 -19.83
N THR A 134 -4.74 7.06 -19.95
CA THR A 134 -5.54 6.87 -21.17
C THR A 134 -6.39 8.09 -21.51
N HIS A 135 -6.93 8.78 -20.49
CA HIS A 135 -7.72 9.99 -20.67
C HIS A 135 -6.91 11.27 -20.65
N HIS A 136 -5.57 11.19 -20.58
CA HIS A 136 -4.69 12.35 -20.47
C HIS A 136 -5.13 13.33 -19.37
N THR A 137 -5.47 12.80 -18.19
CA THR A 137 -5.83 13.60 -17.02
C THR A 137 -4.73 13.53 -15.96
N LYS A 138 -4.86 14.35 -14.91
CA LYS A 138 -3.87 14.40 -13.83
C LYS A 138 -3.76 13.03 -13.16
N ALA A 139 -2.53 12.51 -13.07
CA ALA A 139 -2.25 11.26 -12.38
C ALA A 139 -2.57 11.39 -10.87
N PRO A 140 -3.37 10.48 -10.30
CA PRO A 140 -3.64 10.49 -8.87
C PRO A 140 -2.38 10.05 -8.10
N PRO A 141 -1.98 10.75 -7.03
CA PRO A 141 -0.88 10.29 -6.18
C PRO A 141 -1.28 9.03 -5.41
N TYR A 142 -0.32 8.13 -5.18
CA TYR A 142 -0.53 6.91 -4.39
C TYR A 142 0.55 6.78 -3.32
N PHE A 143 0.19 7.00 -2.05
CA PHE A 143 1.07 6.86 -0.88
C PHE A 143 2.48 7.44 -1.06
N GLY A 144 2.57 8.70 -1.47
CA GLY A 144 3.84 9.40 -1.65
C GLY A 144 4.52 9.16 -3.01
N ILE A 145 4.01 8.24 -3.82
CA ILE A 145 4.39 8.09 -5.23
C ILE A 145 3.53 9.08 -6.03
N SER A 146 4.18 10.06 -6.62
CA SER A 146 3.57 10.99 -7.59
C SER A 146 4.14 10.74 -8.97
N ALA A 147 3.28 10.71 -9.97
CA ALA A 147 3.67 10.67 -11.36
C ALA A 147 3.33 12.01 -12.02
N ASP A 148 4.30 12.61 -12.68
CA ASP A 148 4.12 13.88 -13.38
C ASP A 148 4.20 13.67 -14.89
N TRP A 149 3.32 14.36 -15.62
CA TRP A 149 3.36 14.34 -17.07
C TRP A 149 4.55 15.13 -17.59
N VAL A 150 5.40 14.46 -18.35
CA VAL A 150 6.61 15.04 -18.93
C VAL A 150 6.70 14.75 -20.43
N CYS A 151 7.24 15.72 -21.15
CA CYS A 151 7.76 15.56 -22.49
C CYS A 151 9.26 15.24 -22.40
N VAL A 152 9.70 14.27 -23.20
CA VAL A 152 11.07 13.77 -23.16
C VAL A 152 11.79 14.22 -24.42
N ARG A 153 12.84 15.01 -24.24
CA ARG A 153 13.70 15.45 -25.33
C ARG A 153 15.05 14.72 -25.26
N PRO A 154 15.37 13.84 -26.22
CA PRO A 154 16.70 13.22 -26.31
C PRO A 154 17.80 14.28 -26.41
N THR A 155 18.89 14.11 -25.66
CA THR A 155 20.12 14.91 -25.81
C THR A 155 21.10 14.28 -26.79
N VAL A 156 20.92 12.99 -27.08
CA VAL A 156 21.64 12.21 -28.09
C VAL A 156 20.71 11.83 -29.24
N SER A 157 21.26 11.27 -30.32
CA SER A 157 20.42 10.75 -31.41
C SER A 157 19.53 9.62 -30.89
N VAL A 158 18.31 9.52 -31.42
CA VAL A 158 17.33 8.50 -30.99
C VAL A 158 17.89 7.08 -31.12
N HIS A 159 18.72 6.83 -32.15
CA HIS A 159 19.37 5.54 -32.37
C HIS A 159 20.52 5.23 -31.40
N ALA A 160 21.01 6.23 -30.66
CA ALA A 160 22.05 6.08 -29.65
C ALA A 160 21.49 6.11 -28.21
N LEU A 161 20.16 6.17 -28.05
CA LEU A 161 19.52 6.09 -26.75
C LEU A 161 19.62 4.65 -26.22
N ASN A 162 20.08 4.53 -24.97
CA ASN A 162 20.10 3.25 -24.26
C ASN A 162 18.74 3.06 -23.57
N GLU A 163 17.77 2.57 -24.31
CA GLU A 163 16.40 2.39 -23.83
C GLU A 163 16.21 0.97 -23.30
N GLN A 164 15.51 0.83 -22.17
CA GLN A 164 15.10 -0.49 -21.66
C GLN A 164 13.58 -0.52 -21.49
N GLY A 165 12.96 -1.62 -21.91
CA GLY A 165 11.51 -1.84 -21.75
C GLY A 165 10.62 -1.29 -22.88
N GLY A 166 11.18 -0.65 -23.91
CA GLY A 166 10.46 -0.17 -25.07
C GLY A 166 11.27 0.80 -25.93
N THR A 167 10.60 1.45 -26.90
CA THR A 167 11.18 2.52 -27.72
C THR A 167 10.65 3.89 -27.29
N LEU A 168 11.53 4.87 -27.08
CA LEU A 168 11.10 6.24 -26.78
C LEU A 168 10.54 6.91 -28.03
N VAL A 169 9.33 7.44 -27.90
CA VAL A 169 8.71 8.31 -28.90
C VAL A 169 8.69 9.75 -28.35
N PRO A 170 9.58 10.65 -28.78
CA PRO A 170 9.70 12.00 -28.19
C PRO A 170 8.46 12.89 -28.35
N SER A 171 7.59 12.58 -29.32
CA SER A 171 6.36 13.34 -29.58
C SER A 171 5.20 13.00 -28.62
N THR A 172 5.33 11.96 -27.80
CA THR A 172 4.29 11.54 -26.85
C THR A 172 4.66 11.98 -25.44
N PRO A 173 3.70 12.49 -24.65
CA PRO A 173 3.91 12.73 -23.23
C PRO A 173 3.95 11.40 -22.46
N TYR A 174 4.78 11.33 -21.43
CA TYR A 174 4.95 10.17 -20.54
C TYR A 174 4.65 10.57 -19.10
N LEU A 175 4.21 9.61 -18.29
CA LEU A 175 4.20 9.76 -16.85
C LEU A 175 5.60 9.44 -16.31
N SER A 176 6.24 10.41 -15.68
CA SER A 176 7.54 10.22 -15.01
C SER A 176 7.34 9.93 -13.55
N PHE A 177 8.02 8.89 -13.06
CA PHE A 177 8.13 8.57 -11.63
C PHE A 177 9.42 9.13 -11.01
N GLY A 178 10.20 9.90 -11.78
CA GLY A 178 11.46 10.49 -11.33
C GLY A 178 12.69 9.74 -11.87
N VAL A 179 13.81 9.90 -11.16
CA VAL A 179 15.09 9.28 -11.49
C VAL A 179 15.45 8.28 -10.41
N ALA A 180 15.75 7.05 -10.81
CA ALA A 180 16.23 5.99 -9.94
C ALA A 180 17.35 5.22 -10.62
N GLU A 181 18.40 4.87 -9.86
CA GLU A 181 19.60 4.20 -10.37
C GLU A 181 20.24 4.89 -11.60
N GLY A 182 20.09 6.21 -11.71
CA GLY A 182 20.60 6.99 -12.85
C GLY A 182 19.74 6.94 -14.11
N ASN A 183 18.61 6.23 -14.09
CA ASN A 183 17.62 6.18 -15.17
C ASN A 183 16.38 6.99 -14.82
N VAL A 184 15.84 7.70 -15.80
CA VAL A 184 14.49 8.25 -15.76
C VAL A 184 13.50 7.13 -16.03
N VAL A 185 12.49 7.02 -15.18
CA VAL A 185 11.45 5.99 -15.29
C VAL A 185 10.19 6.63 -15.86
N LEU A 186 9.89 6.26 -17.10
CA LEU A 186 8.78 6.78 -17.88
C LEU A 186 7.72 5.68 -18.03
N TRP A 187 6.46 6.05 -18.04
CA TRP A 187 5.36 5.11 -18.25
C TRP A 187 4.34 5.69 -19.22
N ASN A 188 3.84 4.84 -20.12
CA ASN A 188 2.84 5.22 -21.12
C ASN A 188 1.77 4.13 -21.22
N ALA A 189 0.51 4.55 -21.24
CA ALA A 189 -0.65 3.66 -21.39
C ALA A 189 -0.62 2.86 -22.69
N ALA A 190 -0.05 3.40 -23.78
CA ALA A 190 0.00 2.70 -25.06
C ALA A 190 0.92 1.47 -25.05
N ALA A 191 1.99 1.49 -24.25
CA ALA A 191 2.93 0.39 -24.12
C ALA A 191 2.62 -0.53 -22.93
N ASP A 192 1.80 -0.06 -21.98
CA ASP A 192 1.49 -0.69 -20.69
C ASP A 192 2.72 -1.24 -19.96
N ARG A 193 3.87 -0.57 -20.16
CA ARG A 193 5.17 -0.95 -19.61
C ARG A 193 6.00 0.30 -19.32
N PRO A 194 6.87 0.25 -18.30
CA PRO A 194 7.81 1.32 -18.04
C PRO A 194 8.97 1.28 -19.03
N LEU A 195 9.32 2.46 -19.50
CA LEU A 195 10.48 2.76 -20.31
C LEU A 195 11.53 3.41 -19.43
N ARG A 196 12.73 2.83 -19.38
CA ARG A 196 13.86 3.36 -18.62
C ARG A 196 14.87 3.93 -19.59
N VAL A 197 15.26 5.18 -19.35
CA VAL A 197 16.23 5.88 -20.19
C VAL A 197 17.25 6.59 -19.29
N PRO A 198 18.55 6.49 -19.53
CA PRO A 198 19.56 7.17 -18.73
C PRO A 198 19.29 8.67 -18.63
N ALA A 199 19.31 9.21 -17.40
CA ALA A 199 18.99 10.61 -17.15
C ALA A 199 19.95 11.59 -17.86
N GLY A 200 21.18 11.16 -18.16
CA GLY A 200 22.14 11.96 -18.94
C GLY A 200 21.81 12.05 -20.44
N GLN A 201 20.96 11.16 -20.96
CA GLN A 201 20.63 11.06 -22.38
C GLN A 201 19.29 11.72 -22.75
N VAL A 202 18.55 12.21 -21.75
CA VAL A 202 17.24 12.84 -21.96
C VAL A 202 17.07 14.06 -21.07
N LYS A 203 16.35 15.05 -21.58
CA LYS A 203 15.88 16.20 -20.83
C LYS A 203 14.37 16.10 -20.63
N LEU A 204 13.93 16.14 -19.37
CA LEU A 204 12.53 16.16 -19.00
C LEU A 204 12.00 17.59 -19.02
N LEU A 205 10.86 17.78 -19.67
CA LEU A 205 10.15 19.05 -19.74
C LEU A 205 8.72 18.81 -19.21
N PRO A 206 8.16 19.67 -18.34
CA PRO A 206 6.78 19.51 -17.90
C PRO A 206 5.83 19.54 -19.10
N ALA A 207 4.95 18.55 -19.23
CA ALA A 207 3.90 18.57 -20.24
C ALA A 207 2.75 19.43 -19.72
N GLY A 208 2.72 20.70 -20.11
CA GLY A 208 1.69 21.65 -19.66
C GLY A 208 0.25 21.19 -19.93
N ASN A 209 0.04 20.44 -21.03
CA ASN A 209 -1.21 19.73 -21.31
C ASN A 209 -0.89 18.29 -21.79
N PRO A 210 -1.24 17.26 -21.01
CA PRO A 210 -0.95 15.87 -21.35
C PRO A 210 -1.74 15.32 -22.54
N GLY A 211 -2.81 16.00 -22.97
CA GLY A 211 -3.58 15.62 -24.17
C GLY A 211 -3.00 16.17 -25.47
N LEU A 212 -1.98 17.02 -25.40
CA LEU A 212 -1.28 17.56 -26.57
C LEU A 212 0.02 16.80 -26.80
N SER A 213 0.37 16.61 -28.08
CA SER A 213 1.66 16.08 -28.47
C SER A 213 2.79 16.98 -27.98
N CYS A 214 3.89 16.37 -27.54
CA CYS A 214 5.08 17.09 -27.14
C CYS A 214 5.70 17.80 -28.34
N VAL A 215 5.95 19.10 -28.21
CA VAL A 215 6.60 19.91 -29.24
C VAL A 215 8.08 19.55 -29.28
N ARG A 216 8.56 19.21 -30.48
CA ARG A 216 9.93 18.77 -30.74
C ARG A 216 10.95 19.83 -30.31
#